data_AF-A0A845SHB1-F1
#
_entry.id   AF-A0A845SHB1-F1
#
_cell.length_a   1.000
_cell.length_b   1.000
_cell.length_c   1.000
_cell.angle_alpha   90.00
_cell.angle_beta   90.00
_cell.angle_gamma   90.00
#
_symmetry.space_group_name_H-M   'P 1'
#
loop_
_entity.id
_entity.type
_entity.pdbx_description
1 polymer ?
#
loop_
_entity_poly.entity_id
_entity_poly.type
_entity_poly.pdbx_seq_one_letter_code
_entity_poly.pdbx_strand_id
1 'polypeptide(L)'
;MKIFAICMVKDEVDILQRSLESALKWADKIVLIDHNSTDGTWELINEKFRYWDKIEVFGQVTDDFQDGLRSRAYNKYKNLIEEGDWLCRLDSDEFYIDSPRDFLAKVDKYYDVVHCASFQYYFTESDVVAYNNNPDLYKNGACVDTLKYFACNSSEARFVRNRNTKWNDFMLWPQARFPHLIWKNHIRLKHFQYRYPEQIQHRLDLRSAKVAGNQFSHEIRDDWNQRIDSRQRINRAQSRNRTNQHWDERIVNSSKLLFDDGMNGYIVNTDLLDPIRGTFQQVARNCIKVILRRQL
;
A
#
# COMPACT_ATOMS: atom_id res chain seq x y z
N MET A 1 1.26 -8.19 22.17
CA MET A 1 1.66 -7.77 20.81
C MET A 1 0.69 -6.71 20.34
N LYS A 2 1.19 -5.50 20.14
CA LYS A 2 0.46 -4.37 19.57
C LYS A 2 0.80 -4.20 18.09
N ILE A 3 -0.08 -3.53 17.36
CA ILE A 3 0.11 -3.15 15.96
C ILE A 3 0.05 -1.63 15.85
N PHE A 4 1.16 -1.02 15.43
CA PHE A 4 1.31 0.41 15.22
C PHE A 4 1.38 0.70 13.73
N ALA A 5 0.40 1.40 13.19
CA ALA A 5 0.38 1.77 11.78
C ALA A 5 0.91 3.17 11.56
N ILE A 6 1.63 3.36 10.45
CA ILE A 6 2.01 4.68 9.94
C ILE A 6 1.31 4.86 8.61
N CYS A 7 0.35 5.77 8.59
CA CYS A 7 -0.44 6.11 7.42
C CYS A 7 0.02 7.45 6.87
N MET A 8 0.60 7.42 5.68
CA MET A 8 1.03 8.62 4.97
C MET A 8 0.09 8.83 3.79
N VAL A 9 -0.48 10.03 3.69
CA VAL A 9 -1.58 10.32 2.76
C VAL A 9 -1.28 11.56 1.93
N LYS A 10 -1.69 11.54 0.66
CA LYS A 10 -1.67 12.67 -0.25
C LYS A 10 -2.93 12.61 -1.11
N ASP A 11 -3.82 13.57 -0.91
CA ASP A 11 -5.03 13.77 -1.71
C ASP A 11 -5.94 12.52 -1.79
N GLU A 12 -6.46 12.10 -0.64
CA GLU A 12 -7.31 10.92 -0.49
C GLU A 12 -8.57 11.24 0.34
N VAL A 13 -9.10 12.46 0.21
CA VAL A 13 -10.23 12.96 1.02
C VAL A 13 -11.45 12.06 0.88
N ASP A 14 -11.61 11.43 -0.29
CA ASP A 14 -12.75 10.60 -0.64
C ASP A 14 -12.75 9.26 0.12
N ILE A 15 -11.59 8.65 0.38
CA ILE A 15 -11.51 7.28 0.91
C ILE A 15 -10.90 7.18 2.30
N LEU A 16 -10.10 8.18 2.73
CA LEU A 16 -9.30 8.13 3.95
C LEU A 16 -10.11 7.74 5.20
N GLN A 17 -11.30 8.32 5.38
CA GLN A 17 -12.15 8.00 6.54
C GLN A 17 -12.44 6.50 6.62
N ARG A 18 -12.86 5.90 5.51
CA ARG A 18 -13.28 4.51 5.45
C ARG A 18 -12.11 3.57 5.71
N SER A 19 -10.94 3.92 5.18
CA SER A 19 -9.69 3.17 5.41
C SER A 19 -9.26 3.23 6.88
N LEU A 20 -9.35 4.40 7.53
CA LEU A 20 -9.04 4.54 8.95
C LEU A 20 -10.03 3.76 9.83
N GLU A 21 -11.34 3.86 9.57
CA GLU A 21 -12.35 3.09 10.29
C GLU A 21 -12.12 1.57 10.18
N SER A 22 -11.71 1.10 9.01
CA SER A 22 -11.31 -0.30 8.80
C SER A 22 -10.05 -0.65 9.60
N ALA A 23 -9.03 0.22 9.55
CA ALA A 23 -7.75 0.01 10.22
C ALA A 23 -7.86 -0.01 11.75
N LEU A 24 -8.72 0.84 12.33
CA LEU A 24 -8.90 0.98 13.78
C LEU A 24 -9.45 -0.27 14.47
N LYS A 25 -10.04 -1.20 13.69
CA LYS A 25 -10.50 -2.50 14.16
C LYS A 25 -9.33 -3.40 14.60
N TRP A 26 -8.16 -3.26 13.97
CA TRP A 26 -6.99 -4.10 14.25
C TRP A 26 -5.77 -3.33 14.73
N ALA A 27 -5.64 -2.04 14.41
CA ALA A 27 -4.54 -1.21 14.89
C ALA A 27 -4.75 -0.82 16.36
N ASP A 28 -3.65 -0.78 17.12
CA ASP A 28 -3.61 -0.23 18.47
C ASP A 28 -3.39 1.29 18.43
N LYS A 29 -2.60 1.77 17.46
CA LYS A 29 -2.38 3.20 17.21
C LYS A 29 -2.07 3.41 15.72
N ILE A 30 -2.53 4.53 15.16
CA ILE A 30 -2.25 4.96 13.79
C ILE A 30 -1.61 6.34 13.86
N VAL A 31 -0.39 6.49 13.33
CA VAL A 31 0.22 7.80 13.12
C VAL A 31 -0.12 8.28 11.71
N LEU A 32 -0.80 9.42 11.62
CA LEU A 32 -1.15 10.06 10.36
C LEU A 32 -0.14 11.13 9.97
N ILE A 33 0.36 11.02 8.75
CA ILE A 33 1.22 12.02 8.11
C ILE A 33 0.47 12.50 6.86
N ASP A 34 0.13 13.79 6.83
CA ASP A 34 -0.36 14.40 5.60
C ASP A 34 0.84 14.89 4.77
N HIS A 35 0.87 14.57 3.49
CA HIS A 35 1.99 14.91 2.60
C HIS A 35 1.65 16.15 1.76
N ASN A 36 1.22 17.23 2.41
CA ASN A 36 0.85 18.50 1.80
C ASN A 36 -0.35 18.33 0.85
N SER A 37 -1.44 17.77 1.38
CA SER A 37 -2.66 17.55 0.60
C SER A 37 -3.35 18.87 0.21
N THR A 38 -4.09 18.85 -0.89
CA THR A 38 -4.73 20.03 -1.52
C THR A 38 -6.20 19.81 -1.88
N ASP A 39 -6.77 18.68 -1.50
CA ASP A 39 -8.14 18.26 -1.85
C ASP A 39 -9.13 18.30 -0.67
N GLY A 40 -8.72 18.81 0.50
CA GLY A 40 -9.51 18.74 1.73
C GLY A 40 -9.06 17.65 2.72
N THR A 41 -8.10 16.80 2.34
CA THR A 41 -7.61 15.72 3.21
C THR A 41 -7.06 16.24 4.54
N TRP A 42 -6.30 17.34 4.52
CA TRP A 42 -5.73 17.90 5.74
C TRP A 42 -6.79 18.48 6.67
N GLU A 43 -7.74 19.21 6.12
CA GLU A 43 -8.89 19.78 6.83
C GLU A 43 -9.65 18.65 7.54
N LEU A 44 -9.91 17.54 6.82
CA LEU A 44 -10.53 16.35 7.39
C LEU A 44 -9.71 15.73 8.53
N ILE A 45 -8.38 15.65 8.38
CA ILE A 45 -7.50 15.17 9.45
C ILE A 45 -7.57 16.09 10.68
N ASN A 46 -7.47 17.40 10.48
CA ASN A 46 -7.37 18.39 11.53
C ASN A 46 -8.71 18.67 12.23
N GLU A 47 -9.84 18.55 11.54
CA GLU A 47 -11.15 18.85 12.12
C GLU A 47 -11.82 17.61 12.72
N LYS A 48 -11.47 16.41 12.22
CA LYS A 48 -12.13 15.16 12.62
C LYS A 48 -11.16 14.14 13.21
N PHE A 49 -10.19 13.66 12.43
CA PHE A 49 -9.42 12.46 12.82
C PHE A 49 -8.47 12.67 13.98
N ARG A 50 -7.95 13.90 14.17
CA ARG A 50 -7.06 14.22 15.29
C ARG A 50 -7.67 13.97 16.68
N TYR A 51 -9.00 13.91 16.76
CA TYR A 51 -9.74 13.70 18.01
C TYR A 51 -10.07 12.23 18.27
N TRP A 52 -9.69 11.32 17.37
CA TRP A 52 -9.91 9.89 17.56
C TRP A 52 -8.83 9.29 18.46
N ASP A 53 -9.23 8.52 19.48
CA ASP A 53 -8.37 8.00 20.56
C ASP A 53 -7.09 7.27 20.08
N LYS A 54 -7.25 6.41 19.07
CA LYS A 54 -6.14 5.63 18.50
C LYS A 54 -5.39 6.34 17.38
N ILE A 55 -5.69 7.61 17.09
CA ILE A 55 -5.00 8.39 16.07
C ILE A 55 -4.00 9.33 16.74
N GLU A 56 -2.83 9.45 16.13
CA GLU A 56 -1.80 10.42 16.47
C GLU A 56 -1.45 11.18 15.20
N VAL A 57 -1.69 12.50 15.17
CA VAL A 57 -1.39 13.30 13.98
C VAL A 57 0.04 13.79 14.06
N PHE A 58 0.90 13.32 13.14
CA PHE A 58 2.28 13.78 13.02
C PHE A 58 2.35 15.23 12.50
N GLY A 59 1.46 15.57 11.57
CA GLY A 59 1.36 16.89 10.93
C GLY A 59 1.40 16.80 9.40
N GLN A 60 1.49 17.97 8.76
CA GLN A 60 1.80 18.07 7.33
C GLN A 60 3.31 18.03 7.09
N VAL A 61 3.71 17.37 6.02
CA VAL A 61 5.08 17.41 5.47
C VAL A 61 5.03 17.97 4.06
N THR A 62 5.85 19.00 3.83
CA THR A 62 5.96 19.70 2.54
C THR A 62 7.23 19.33 1.76
N ASP A 63 8.11 18.51 2.33
CA ASP A 63 9.30 18.02 1.65
C ASP A 63 8.93 17.20 0.40
N ASP A 64 9.88 17.06 -0.52
CA ASP A 64 9.74 16.10 -1.61
C ASP A 64 9.52 14.69 -1.05
N PHE A 65 8.71 13.91 -1.77
CA PHE A 65 8.38 12.57 -1.34
C PHE A 65 9.66 11.72 -1.26
N GLN A 66 9.87 11.11 -0.10
CA GLN A 66 10.91 10.12 0.10
C GLN A 66 10.32 8.93 0.85
N ASP A 67 10.69 7.73 0.40
CA ASP A 67 10.19 6.46 0.96
C ASP A 67 10.39 6.36 2.47
N GLY A 68 11.53 6.88 2.97
CA GLY A 68 11.87 6.87 4.38
C GLY A 68 11.24 8.00 5.20
N LEU A 69 10.32 8.82 4.67
CA LEU A 69 9.67 9.87 5.46
C LEU A 69 8.90 9.31 6.67
N ARG A 70 8.35 8.09 6.54
CA ARG A 70 7.71 7.34 7.63
C ARG A 70 8.66 7.08 8.82
N SER A 71 9.97 7.08 8.59
CA SER A 71 10.97 6.97 9.66
C SER A 71 10.89 8.11 10.67
N ARG A 72 10.50 9.33 10.26
CA ARG A 72 10.39 10.49 11.15
C ARG A 72 9.27 10.29 12.18
N ALA A 73 8.10 9.84 11.69
CA ALA A 73 6.99 9.46 12.55
C ALA A 73 7.36 8.32 13.49
N TYR A 74 7.95 7.24 12.97
CA TYR A 74 8.41 6.14 13.81
C TYR A 74 9.40 6.62 14.89
N ASN A 75 10.45 7.35 14.52
CA ASN A 75 11.49 7.78 15.47
C ASN A 75 10.95 8.73 16.55
N LYS A 76 9.94 9.56 16.23
CA LYS A 76 9.24 10.42 17.20
C LYS A 76 8.45 9.61 18.22
N TYR A 77 7.78 8.55 17.78
CA TYR A 77 6.84 7.77 18.60
C TYR A 77 7.37 6.40 19.04
N LYS A 78 8.62 6.04 18.72
CA LYS A 78 9.18 4.70 18.98
C LYS A 78 9.13 4.28 20.45
N ASN A 79 9.13 5.23 21.39
CA ASN A 79 9.05 4.95 22.82
C ASN A 79 7.68 4.39 23.23
N LEU A 80 6.67 4.50 22.37
CA LEU A 80 5.34 3.91 22.55
C LEU A 80 5.24 2.47 22.05
N ILE A 81 6.30 1.96 21.41
CA ILE A 81 6.32 0.70 20.68
C ILE A 81 7.35 -0.22 21.33
N GLU A 82 6.92 -1.39 21.78
CA GLU A 82 7.80 -2.33 22.47
C GLU A 82 8.53 -3.24 21.47
N GLU A 83 9.66 -3.84 21.89
CA GLU A 83 10.32 -4.83 21.03
C GLU A 83 9.36 -6.01 20.78
N GLY A 84 9.22 -6.41 19.52
CA GLY A 84 8.35 -7.52 19.13
C GLY A 84 6.94 -7.12 18.71
N ASP A 85 6.51 -5.88 18.98
CA ASP A 85 5.32 -5.27 18.37
C ASP A 85 5.49 -5.14 16.85
N TRP A 86 4.40 -4.89 16.12
CA TRP A 86 4.43 -4.77 14.67
C TRP A 86 4.24 -3.34 14.21
N LEU A 87 5.09 -2.93 13.27
CA LEU A 87 4.96 -1.70 12.51
C LEU A 87 4.26 -2.01 11.19
N CYS A 88 3.18 -1.31 10.89
CA CYS A 88 2.47 -1.41 9.62
C CYS A 88 2.74 -0.17 8.78
N ARG A 89 3.11 -0.35 7.50
CA ARG A 89 2.88 0.69 6.49
C ARG A 89 1.44 0.55 6.05
N LEU A 90 0.61 1.53 6.39
CA LEU A 90 -0.79 1.57 5.99
C LEU A 90 -0.90 2.60 4.87
N ASP A 91 -1.25 2.16 3.67
CA ASP A 91 -1.64 3.09 2.62
C ASP A 91 -3.14 3.40 2.75
N SER A 92 -3.54 4.62 2.39
CA SER A 92 -4.87 5.19 2.72
C SER A 92 -6.00 4.70 1.82
N ASP A 93 -5.68 3.89 0.82
CA ASP A 93 -6.55 3.23 -0.14
C ASP A 93 -6.49 1.68 -0.01
N GLU A 94 -5.97 1.16 1.11
CA GLU A 94 -5.85 -0.27 1.39
C GLU A 94 -6.82 -0.78 2.48
N PHE A 95 -7.39 -1.98 2.26
CA PHE A 95 -8.31 -2.65 3.18
C PHE A 95 -7.93 -4.11 3.38
N TYR A 96 -7.58 -4.49 4.61
CA TYR A 96 -7.19 -5.87 4.92
C TYR A 96 -8.37 -6.84 4.85
N ILE A 97 -8.17 -7.93 4.11
CA ILE A 97 -9.13 -9.04 3.98
C ILE A 97 -8.94 -9.99 5.17
N ASP A 98 -7.69 -10.31 5.47
CA ASP A 98 -7.34 -11.06 6.68
C ASP A 98 -7.29 -10.13 7.88
N SER A 99 -7.73 -10.60 9.05
CA SER A 99 -7.49 -9.90 10.32
C SER A 99 -5.98 -9.81 10.58
N PRO A 100 -5.37 -8.61 10.60
CA PRO A 100 -3.93 -8.49 10.85
C PRO A 100 -3.53 -9.03 12.22
N ARG A 101 -4.40 -8.90 13.24
CA ARG A 101 -4.14 -9.48 14.56
C ARG A 101 -4.03 -11.00 14.50
N ASP A 102 -5.00 -11.66 13.89
CA ASP A 102 -5.03 -13.14 13.82
C ASP A 102 -3.95 -13.68 12.90
N PHE A 103 -3.61 -12.94 11.84
CA PHE A 103 -2.53 -13.29 10.93
C PHE A 103 -1.17 -13.20 11.63
N LEU A 104 -0.87 -12.06 12.26
CA LEU A 104 0.43 -11.80 12.88
C LEU A 104 0.67 -12.66 14.13
N ALA A 105 -0.38 -13.07 14.83
CA ALA A 105 -0.30 -14.02 15.95
C ALA A 105 0.27 -15.39 15.53
N LYS A 106 0.14 -15.77 14.26
CA LYS A 106 0.66 -17.03 13.70
C LYS A 106 2.11 -16.93 13.22
N VAL A 107 2.68 -15.72 13.17
CA VAL A 107 4.01 -15.47 12.66
C VAL A 107 5.03 -15.76 13.75
N ASP A 108 5.87 -16.76 13.52
CA ASP A 108 6.93 -17.15 14.45
C ASP A 108 7.90 -15.97 14.73
N LYS A 109 8.41 -15.91 15.96
CA LYS A 109 9.34 -14.87 16.47
C LYS A 109 10.62 -14.71 15.65
N TYR A 110 11.00 -15.70 14.84
CA TYR A 110 12.16 -15.63 13.95
C TYR A 110 11.90 -14.83 12.66
N TYR A 111 10.63 -14.58 12.32
CA TYR A 111 10.25 -13.78 11.14
C TYR A 111 9.89 -12.36 11.55
N ASP A 112 10.49 -11.43 10.80
CA ASP A 112 10.39 -10.00 11.08
C ASP A 112 9.61 -9.25 10.03
N VAL A 113 9.37 -9.86 8.87
CA VAL A 113 8.71 -9.19 7.75
C VAL A 113 7.55 -10.03 7.27
N VAL A 114 6.40 -9.38 7.05
CA VAL A 114 5.24 -9.97 6.38
C VAL A 114 4.95 -9.15 5.13
N HIS A 115 4.86 -9.86 4.01
CA HIS A 115 4.42 -9.28 2.74
C HIS A 115 2.92 -9.43 2.57
N CYS A 116 2.31 -8.50 1.84
CA CYS A 116 0.93 -8.61 1.41
C CYS A 116 0.79 -9.32 0.06
N ALA A 117 -0.39 -9.88 -0.19
CA ALA A 117 -0.90 -10.13 -1.53
C ALA A 117 -1.96 -9.07 -1.78
N SER A 118 -1.66 -8.15 -2.70
CA SER A 118 -2.52 -7.01 -2.98
C SER A 118 -3.46 -7.34 -4.14
N PHE A 119 -4.75 -7.31 -3.84
CA PHE A 119 -5.84 -7.43 -4.79
C PHE A 119 -6.18 -6.01 -5.27
N GLN A 120 -5.62 -5.66 -6.41
CA GLN A 120 -5.76 -4.36 -7.05
C GLN A 120 -7.13 -4.27 -7.70
N TYR A 121 -7.99 -3.37 -7.22
CA TYR A 121 -9.31 -3.11 -7.82
C TYR A 121 -9.17 -2.07 -8.92
N TYR A 122 -9.89 -2.30 -10.02
CA TYR A 122 -9.83 -1.48 -11.23
C TYR A 122 -11.17 -0.85 -11.54
N PHE A 123 -11.12 0.41 -11.96
CA PHE A 123 -12.23 1.09 -12.62
C PHE A 123 -12.30 0.62 -14.08
N THR A 124 -13.37 -0.11 -14.43
CA THR A 124 -13.53 -0.80 -15.72
C THR A 124 -14.43 -0.04 -16.70
N GLU A 125 -14.55 -0.52 -17.94
CA GLU A 125 -15.50 -0.01 -18.92
C GLU A 125 -16.95 -0.08 -18.42
N SER A 126 -17.27 -1.10 -17.61
CA SER A 126 -18.60 -1.24 -17.00
C SER A 126 -18.83 -0.17 -15.94
N ASP A 127 -17.79 0.18 -15.18
CA ASP A 127 -17.83 1.23 -14.18
C ASP A 127 -17.95 2.63 -14.80
N VAL A 128 -17.38 2.85 -16.00
CA VAL A 128 -17.57 4.10 -16.74
C VAL A 128 -19.05 4.36 -17.01
N VAL A 129 -19.77 3.34 -17.48
CA VAL A 129 -21.21 3.46 -17.76
C VAL A 129 -21.99 3.72 -16.46
N ALA A 130 -21.68 2.98 -15.39
CA ALA A 130 -22.32 3.17 -14.09
C ALA A 130 -22.05 4.56 -13.50
N TYR A 131 -20.80 5.02 -13.57
CA TYR A 131 -20.36 6.33 -13.10
C TYR A 131 -21.07 7.46 -13.83
N ASN A 132 -21.17 7.39 -15.16
CA ASN A 132 -21.87 8.40 -15.97
C ASN A 132 -23.36 8.52 -15.60
N ASN A 133 -23.97 7.42 -15.13
CA ASN A 133 -25.35 7.42 -14.68
C ASN A 133 -25.51 7.91 -13.23
N ASN A 134 -24.59 7.54 -12.33
CA ASN A 134 -24.65 7.92 -10.92
C ASN A 134 -23.24 7.99 -10.28
N PRO A 135 -22.58 9.16 -10.32
CA PRO A 135 -21.24 9.37 -9.74
C PRO A 135 -21.12 9.09 -8.24
N ASP A 136 -22.21 9.28 -7.48
CA ASP A 136 -22.21 9.16 -6.02
C ASP A 136 -21.96 7.72 -5.55
N LEU A 137 -22.13 6.73 -6.43
CA LEU A 137 -21.76 5.34 -6.15
C LEU A 137 -20.26 5.12 -5.98
N TYR A 138 -19.42 6.07 -6.39
CA TYR A 138 -17.96 5.92 -6.35
C TYR A 138 -17.28 6.89 -5.38
N LYS A 139 -17.89 8.07 -5.16
CA LYS A 139 -17.33 9.14 -4.33
C LYS A 139 -17.49 8.85 -2.83
N ASN A 140 -16.76 9.60 -2.00
CA ASN A 140 -16.90 9.57 -0.53
C ASN A 140 -16.82 8.15 0.07
N GLY A 141 -15.94 7.32 -0.49
CA GLY A 141 -15.65 5.97 -0.02
C GLY A 141 -16.61 4.91 -0.55
N ALA A 142 -17.67 5.28 -1.28
CA ALA A 142 -18.64 4.32 -1.84
C ALA A 142 -18.01 3.37 -2.87
N CYS A 143 -16.93 3.80 -3.55
CA CYS A 143 -16.14 2.97 -4.47
C CYS A 143 -15.70 1.62 -3.88
N VAL A 144 -15.47 1.53 -2.57
CA VAL A 144 -15.04 0.27 -1.92
C VAL A 144 -16.15 -0.81 -1.98
N ASP A 145 -17.42 -0.39 -2.05
CA ASP A 145 -18.54 -1.30 -2.26
C ASP A 145 -18.84 -1.50 -3.74
N THR A 146 -18.63 -0.47 -4.56
CA THR A 146 -19.05 -0.46 -5.97
C THR A 146 -18.05 -1.15 -6.90
N LEU A 147 -16.74 -0.94 -6.71
CA LEU A 147 -15.70 -1.56 -7.53
C LEU A 147 -15.63 -3.05 -7.24
N LYS A 148 -15.87 -3.88 -8.26
CA LYS A 148 -15.88 -5.34 -8.12
C LYS A 148 -14.79 -6.05 -8.89
N TYR A 149 -14.15 -5.42 -9.87
CA TYR A 149 -13.16 -6.11 -10.70
C TYR A 149 -11.75 -5.92 -10.17
N PHE A 150 -11.00 -7.01 -10.00
CA PHE A 150 -9.66 -6.98 -9.43
C PHE A 150 -8.66 -7.96 -10.05
N ALA A 151 -7.38 -7.73 -9.81
CA ALA A 151 -6.30 -8.69 -10.05
C ALA A 151 -5.36 -8.80 -8.84
N CYS A 152 -4.87 -10.00 -8.54
CA CYS A 152 -3.84 -10.23 -7.53
C CYS A 152 -2.46 -10.29 -8.21
N ASN A 153 -1.79 -9.15 -8.35
CA ASN A 153 -0.56 -9.01 -9.15
C ASN A 153 0.54 -8.19 -8.47
N SER A 154 0.43 -7.95 -7.16
CA SER A 154 1.45 -7.22 -6.40
C SER A 154 1.68 -7.81 -5.01
N SER A 155 2.94 -7.84 -4.58
CA SER A 155 3.37 -8.27 -3.26
C SER A 155 4.48 -7.36 -2.75
N GLU A 156 4.28 -6.81 -1.56
CA GLU A 156 5.20 -5.89 -0.93
C GLU A 156 5.19 -6.11 0.59
N ALA A 157 6.28 -5.75 1.26
CA ALA A 157 6.28 -5.69 2.72
C ALA A 157 5.16 -4.75 3.20
N ARG A 158 4.46 -5.15 4.25
CA ARG A 158 3.45 -4.32 4.93
C ARG A 158 3.63 -4.29 6.44
N PHE A 159 4.15 -5.36 7.03
CA PHE A 159 4.46 -5.40 8.45
C PHE A 159 5.93 -5.71 8.68
N VAL A 160 6.55 -4.95 9.57
CA VAL A 160 7.90 -5.21 10.10
C VAL A 160 7.85 -5.25 11.61
N ARG A 161 8.44 -6.28 12.21
CA ARG A 161 8.53 -6.42 13.65
C ARG A 161 9.49 -5.38 14.21
N ASN A 162 9.04 -4.65 15.23
CA ASN A 162 9.83 -3.63 15.89
C ASN A 162 11.01 -4.27 16.63
N ARG A 163 12.21 -3.73 16.37
CA ARG A 163 13.49 -4.14 17.00
C ARG A 163 14.10 -3.04 17.86
N ASN A 164 13.34 -1.99 18.18
CA ASN A 164 13.80 -0.83 18.98
C ASN A 164 15.05 -0.13 18.41
N THR A 165 15.28 -0.26 17.11
CA THR A 165 16.36 0.41 16.39
C THR A 165 15.90 1.75 15.85
N LYS A 166 16.84 2.68 15.60
CA LYS A 166 16.53 3.91 14.87
C LYS A 166 16.24 3.56 13.41
N TRP A 167 15.14 4.06 12.87
CA TRP A 167 14.87 3.93 11.44
C TRP A 167 15.57 5.07 10.72
N ASN A 168 16.49 4.74 9.83
CA ASN A 168 17.17 5.72 8.98
C ASN A 168 16.25 6.22 7.85
N ASP A 169 16.23 7.52 7.61
CA ASP A 169 15.38 8.20 6.62
C ASP A 169 15.73 7.90 5.15
N PHE A 170 16.89 7.29 4.89
CA PHE A 170 17.24 6.76 3.57
C PHE A 170 16.76 5.31 3.34
N MET A 171 16.16 4.65 4.34
CA MET A 171 15.69 3.26 4.25
C MET A 171 14.17 3.20 4.12
N LEU A 172 13.67 2.33 3.24
CA LEU A 172 12.23 2.09 3.04
C LEU A 172 11.55 1.44 4.26
N TRP A 173 12.31 0.69 5.08
CA TRP A 173 11.83 -0.02 6.26
C TRP A 173 12.84 0.08 7.40
N PRO A 174 12.42 -0.03 8.67
CA PRO A 174 13.33 -0.13 9.80
C PRO A 174 14.11 -1.44 9.73
N GLN A 175 15.24 -1.49 10.43
CA GLN A 175 16.13 -2.64 10.40
C GLN A 175 15.48 -3.87 11.03
N ALA A 176 15.33 -4.94 10.26
CA ALA A 176 14.95 -6.25 10.77
C ALA A 176 16.16 -6.98 11.38
N ARG A 177 15.89 -7.97 12.24
CA ARG A 177 16.93 -8.83 12.81
C ARG A 177 17.53 -9.68 11.70
N PHE A 178 18.86 -9.75 11.62
CA PHE A 178 19.53 -10.73 10.78
C PHE A 178 19.09 -12.15 11.17
N PRO A 179 18.67 -13.02 10.22
CA PRO A 179 18.94 -12.96 8.79
C PRO A 179 17.80 -12.37 7.94
N HIS A 180 17.00 -11.43 8.44
CA HIS A 180 15.95 -10.71 7.70
C HIS A 180 14.92 -11.66 7.08
N LEU A 181 14.30 -12.49 7.93
CA LEU A 181 13.36 -13.52 7.48
C LEU A 181 11.97 -12.93 7.20
N ILE A 182 11.48 -13.24 6.00
CA ILE A 182 10.14 -12.93 5.51
C ILE A 182 9.26 -14.16 5.72
N TRP A 183 8.09 -13.95 6.33
CA TRP A 183 7.11 -15.01 6.57
C TRP A 183 6.60 -15.58 5.25
N LYS A 184 6.45 -16.92 5.19
CA LYS A 184 6.12 -17.63 3.94
C LYS A 184 4.74 -17.32 3.35
N ASN A 185 3.79 -16.88 4.17
CA ASN A 185 2.43 -16.61 3.73
C ASN A 185 2.24 -15.10 3.56
N HIS A 186 1.50 -14.73 2.52
CA HIS A 186 1.08 -13.35 2.29
C HIS A 186 -0.18 -13.02 3.10
N ILE A 187 -0.22 -11.84 3.71
CA ILE A 187 -1.46 -11.28 4.25
C ILE A 187 -2.26 -10.63 3.12
N ARG A 188 -3.56 -10.87 3.02
CA ARG A 188 -4.37 -10.40 1.88
C ARG A 188 -4.99 -9.03 2.16
N LEU A 189 -4.94 -8.15 1.16
CA LEU A 189 -5.57 -6.84 1.21
C LEU A 189 -6.19 -6.44 -0.15
N LYS A 190 -7.25 -5.65 -0.11
CA LYS A 190 -7.79 -4.91 -1.25
C LYS A 190 -7.06 -3.58 -1.39
N HIS A 191 -6.80 -3.13 -2.62
CA HIS A 191 -6.17 -1.84 -2.89
C HIS A 191 -6.98 -1.08 -3.96
N PHE A 192 -7.39 0.14 -3.63
CA PHE A 192 -8.30 0.98 -4.43
C PHE A 192 -7.59 2.23 -4.96
N GLN A 193 -6.53 2.01 -5.74
CA GLN A 193 -5.69 3.08 -6.26
C GLN A 193 -6.41 4.04 -7.23
N TYR A 194 -7.24 3.46 -8.10
CA TYR A 194 -7.93 4.16 -9.19
C TYR A 194 -9.42 3.88 -9.07
N ARG A 195 -10.20 4.93 -8.77
CA ARG A 195 -11.57 4.77 -8.26
C ARG A 195 -12.63 5.35 -9.18
N TYR A 196 -12.41 6.57 -9.68
CA TYR A 196 -13.31 7.28 -10.58
C TYR A 196 -12.56 8.38 -11.34
N PRO A 197 -13.09 8.88 -12.47
CA PRO A 197 -12.35 9.73 -13.42
C PRO A 197 -11.59 10.91 -12.81
N GLU A 198 -12.24 11.73 -12.00
CA GLU A 198 -11.63 12.94 -11.42
C GLU A 198 -10.49 12.59 -10.46
N GLN A 199 -10.67 11.56 -9.62
CA GLN A 199 -9.64 11.10 -8.70
C GLN A 199 -8.46 10.48 -9.46
N ILE A 200 -8.74 9.70 -10.51
CA ILE A 200 -7.70 9.09 -11.34
C ILE A 200 -6.89 10.20 -12.02
N GLN A 201 -7.55 11.19 -12.63
CA GLN A 201 -6.88 12.29 -13.32
C GLN A 201 -6.03 13.09 -12.34
N HIS A 202 -6.58 13.48 -11.19
CA HIS A 202 -5.86 14.23 -10.16
C HIS A 202 -4.60 13.48 -9.71
N ARG A 203 -4.71 12.16 -9.50
CA ARG A 203 -3.57 11.31 -9.15
C ARG A 203 -2.50 11.28 -10.24
N LEU A 204 -2.89 11.22 -11.52
CA LEU A 204 -1.96 11.27 -12.64
C LEU A 204 -1.25 12.63 -12.72
N ASP A 205 -1.98 13.73 -12.56
CA ASP A 205 -1.45 15.08 -12.64
C ASP A 205 -0.39 15.35 -11.56
N LEU A 206 -0.65 14.94 -10.31
CA LEU A 206 0.30 15.03 -9.20
C LEU A 206 1.61 14.29 -9.48
N ARG A 207 1.53 13.15 -10.15
CA ARG A 207 2.68 12.28 -10.42
C ARG A 207 3.47 12.74 -11.64
N SER A 208 2.78 13.24 -12.67
CA SER A 208 3.39 13.89 -13.83
C SER A 208 4.14 15.18 -13.44
N ALA A 209 3.60 15.96 -12.50
CA ALA A 209 4.28 17.16 -11.99
C ALA A 209 5.58 16.85 -11.23
N LYS A 210 5.77 15.61 -10.75
CA LYS A 210 6.92 15.18 -9.94
C LYS A 210 7.92 14.29 -10.68
N VAL A 211 7.96 14.33 -12.02
CA VAL A 211 8.91 13.55 -12.86
C VAL A 211 10.33 14.14 -12.80
N ALA A 212 10.90 14.20 -11.59
CA ALA A 212 12.28 14.62 -11.34
C ALA A 212 13.17 13.50 -10.75
N GLY A 213 12.69 12.25 -10.59
CA GLY A 213 13.50 11.24 -9.89
C GLY A 213 13.11 9.76 -9.99
N ASN A 214 12.40 9.29 -11.03
CA ASN A 214 12.00 7.87 -11.20
C ASN A 214 11.06 7.27 -10.12
N GLN A 215 10.61 8.05 -9.13
CA GLN A 215 9.83 7.56 -7.97
C GLN A 215 8.41 7.05 -8.32
N PHE A 216 7.85 7.40 -9.48
CA PHE A 216 6.53 6.92 -9.95
C PHE A 216 6.59 6.23 -11.33
N SER A 217 7.76 5.70 -11.71
CA SER A 217 7.99 5.07 -13.03
C SER A 217 7.12 3.84 -13.32
N HIS A 218 6.45 3.25 -12.31
CA HIS A 218 5.51 2.14 -12.48
C HIS A 218 4.09 2.61 -12.84
N GLU A 219 3.80 3.90 -12.69
CA GLU A 219 2.48 4.50 -12.93
C GLU A 219 2.45 5.34 -14.21
N ILE A 220 3.61 5.69 -14.75
CA ILE A 220 3.81 6.54 -15.93
C ILE A 220 4.31 5.69 -17.12
N ARG A 221 3.50 4.71 -17.58
CA ARG A 221 3.89 3.77 -18.65
C ARG A 221 2.90 3.74 -19.80
N ASP A 222 3.39 3.39 -20.99
CA ASP A 222 2.63 3.35 -22.26
C ASP A 222 1.56 2.25 -22.33
N ASP A 223 1.64 1.17 -21.54
CA ASP A 223 0.71 0.02 -21.64
C ASP A 223 0.24 -0.48 -20.26
N TRP A 224 -0.83 0.15 -19.75
CA TRP A 224 -1.47 -0.24 -18.49
C TRP A 224 -2.11 -1.64 -18.56
N ASN A 225 -2.59 -2.04 -19.74
CA ASN A 225 -3.28 -3.31 -19.97
C ASN A 225 -2.33 -4.52 -19.89
N GLN A 226 -1.03 -4.35 -20.19
CA GLN A 226 -0.03 -5.40 -20.01
C GLN A 226 0.15 -5.84 -18.55
N ARG A 227 -0.23 -5.04 -17.54
CA ARG A 227 -0.09 -5.46 -16.13
C ARG A 227 -1.08 -6.55 -15.69
N ILE A 228 -2.05 -6.84 -16.55
CA ILE A 228 -3.26 -7.59 -16.22
C ILE A 228 -3.27 -8.93 -16.94
N ASP A 229 -2.43 -9.07 -17.97
CA ASP A 229 -2.16 -10.37 -18.55
C ASP A 229 -1.30 -11.19 -17.57
N SER A 230 -2.02 -11.93 -16.71
CA SER A 230 -1.55 -12.83 -15.66
C SER A 230 -0.52 -13.90 -16.10
N ARG A 231 0.01 -13.87 -17.32
CA ARG A 231 0.99 -14.84 -17.80
C ARG A 231 2.38 -14.26 -18.01
N GLN A 232 2.56 -12.95 -17.87
CA GLN A 232 3.85 -12.31 -18.12
C GLN A 232 4.29 -11.47 -16.93
N ARG A 233 5.46 -11.78 -16.39
CA ARG A 233 6.17 -10.85 -15.50
C ARG A 233 6.52 -9.61 -16.31
N ILE A 234 5.91 -8.48 -15.94
CA ILE A 234 6.10 -7.20 -16.62
C ILE A 234 7.57 -6.80 -16.51
N ASN A 235 8.22 -6.61 -17.66
CA ASN A 235 9.63 -6.24 -17.69
C ASN A 235 9.79 -4.76 -17.26
N ARG A 236 10.51 -4.51 -16.15
CA ARG A 236 10.59 -3.17 -15.54
C ARG A 236 11.33 -2.13 -16.42
N ALA A 237 12.09 -2.58 -17.42
CA ALA A 237 13.08 -1.78 -18.15
C ALA A 237 12.60 -1.10 -19.45
N GLN A 238 11.33 -1.28 -19.88
CA GLN A 238 10.93 -0.93 -21.26
C GLN A 238 9.89 0.20 -21.44
N SER A 239 9.44 0.88 -20.39
CA SER A 239 8.43 1.94 -20.55
C SER A 239 9.06 3.32 -20.74
N ARG A 240 8.65 4.06 -21.79
CA ARG A 240 8.95 5.49 -21.90
C ARG A 240 8.03 6.26 -20.96
N ASN A 241 8.57 7.27 -20.25
CA ASN A 241 7.77 8.13 -19.38
C ASN A 241 6.93 9.09 -20.25
N ARG A 242 5.61 9.07 -20.10
CA ARG A 242 4.66 10.01 -20.73
C ARG A 242 4.05 10.95 -19.69
N THR A 243 4.19 12.26 -19.86
CA THR A 243 3.72 13.28 -18.90
C THR A 243 2.26 13.72 -19.09
N ASN A 244 1.63 13.36 -20.20
CA ASN A 244 0.25 13.76 -20.53
C ASN A 244 -0.65 12.52 -20.60
N GLN A 245 -0.88 11.88 -19.45
CA GLN A 245 -1.77 10.73 -19.35
C GLN A 245 -3.15 11.19 -18.93
N HIS A 246 -4.16 10.56 -19.53
CA HIS A 246 -5.56 10.83 -19.22
C HIS A 246 -6.17 9.65 -18.44
N TRP A 247 -7.20 9.91 -17.65
CA TRP A 247 -7.78 8.90 -16.75
C TRP A 247 -8.33 7.67 -17.48
N ASP A 248 -8.80 7.84 -18.71
CA ASP A 248 -9.35 6.75 -19.54
C ASP A 248 -8.28 5.72 -19.94
N GLU A 249 -7.00 6.10 -19.98
CA GLU A 249 -5.87 5.17 -20.15
C GLU A 249 -5.71 4.19 -18.98
N ARG A 250 -6.39 4.44 -17.85
CA ARG A 250 -6.41 3.54 -16.69
C ARG A 250 -7.61 2.59 -16.67
N ILE A 251 -8.54 2.74 -17.62
CA ILE A 251 -9.65 1.81 -17.77
C ILE A 251 -9.11 0.45 -18.22
N VAL A 252 -9.59 -0.59 -17.54
CA VAL A 252 -9.25 -1.98 -17.83
C VAL A 252 -10.49 -2.71 -18.28
N ASN A 253 -10.36 -3.55 -19.31
CA ASN A 253 -11.44 -4.44 -19.71
C ASN A 253 -11.78 -5.45 -18.60
N SER A 254 -13.01 -5.42 -18.11
CA SER A 254 -13.52 -6.29 -17.04
C SER A 254 -13.33 -7.78 -17.33
N SER A 255 -13.33 -8.19 -18.61
CA SER A 255 -13.13 -9.59 -19.03
C SER A 255 -11.73 -10.15 -18.72
N LYS A 256 -10.77 -9.29 -18.38
CA LYS A 256 -9.40 -9.68 -18.01
C LYS A 256 -9.21 -9.81 -16.50
N LEU A 257 -10.23 -9.49 -15.72
CA LEU A 257 -10.17 -9.36 -14.27
C LEU A 257 -11.03 -10.44 -13.59
N LEU A 258 -10.76 -10.64 -12.31
CA LEU A 258 -11.61 -11.43 -11.44
C LEU A 258 -12.73 -10.53 -10.91
N PHE A 259 -13.94 -11.05 -10.81
CA PHE A 259 -15.10 -10.33 -10.28
C PHE A 259 -15.32 -10.68 -8.82
N ASP A 260 -15.41 -9.68 -7.93
CA ASP A 260 -15.72 -9.79 -6.50
C ASP A 260 -17.22 -9.94 -6.26
N ASP A 261 -17.69 -11.17 -6.14
CA ASP A 261 -19.06 -11.50 -5.74
C ASP A 261 -19.27 -11.51 -4.21
N GLY A 262 -18.24 -11.16 -3.43
CA GLY A 262 -18.23 -11.28 -1.96
C GLY A 262 -18.09 -12.71 -1.43
N MET A 263 -18.07 -13.71 -2.31
CA MET A 263 -17.92 -15.13 -1.99
C MET A 263 -16.55 -15.68 -2.43
N ASN A 264 -15.83 -14.95 -3.28
CA ASN A 264 -14.47 -15.28 -3.63
C ASN A 264 -13.60 -15.37 -2.39
N GLY A 265 -13.02 -16.55 -2.16
CA GLY A 265 -12.08 -16.76 -1.07
C GLY A 265 -10.75 -16.01 -1.22
N TYR A 266 -10.64 -14.98 -2.08
CA TYR A 266 -9.44 -14.21 -2.40
C TYR A 266 -8.19 -15.10 -2.47
N ILE A 267 -8.15 -15.97 -3.47
CA ILE A 267 -7.10 -16.95 -3.64
C ILE A 267 -5.85 -16.25 -4.14
N VAL A 268 -4.75 -16.39 -3.39
CA VAL A 268 -3.45 -15.84 -3.75
C VAL A 268 -2.82 -16.74 -4.81
N ASN A 269 -2.69 -16.23 -6.04
CA ASN A 269 -1.91 -16.92 -7.07
C ASN A 269 -0.43 -16.56 -6.90
N THR A 270 0.34 -17.47 -6.27
CA THR A 270 1.77 -17.25 -5.98
C THR A 270 2.63 -17.13 -7.23
N ASP A 271 2.18 -17.64 -8.39
CA ASP A 271 2.95 -17.58 -9.63
C ASP A 271 3.01 -16.16 -10.21
N LEU A 272 2.04 -15.31 -9.84
CA LEU A 272 1.98 -13.90 -10.24
C LEU A 272 2.71 -12.97 -9.28
N LEU A 273 3.14 -13.49 -8.13
CA LEU A 273 3.80 -12.72 -7.10
C LEU A 273 5.30 -13.02 -7.08
N ASP A 274 6.08 -12.10 -6.51
CA ASP A 274 7.48 -12.38 -6.23
C ASP A 274 7.55 -13.50 -5.17
N PRO A 275 8.23 -14.62 -5.45
CA PRO A 275 8.18 -15.79 -4.58
C PRO A 275 8.93 -15.52 -3.27
N ILE A 276 8.26 -15.79 -2.15
CA ILE A 276 8.91 -15.81 -0.84
C ILE A 276 9.67 -17.15 -0.71
N ARG A 277 10.99 -17.07 -0.68
CA ARG A 277 11.87 -18.24 -0.59
C ARG A 277 11.68 -18.96 0.73
N GLY A 278 11.98 -20.26 0.76
CA GLY A 278 11.99 -21.04 2.01
C GLY A 278 13.05 -20.51 3.01
N THR A 279 12.86 -20.76 4.30
CA THR A 279 13.71 -20.21 5.38
C THR A 279 15.19 -20.44 5.14
N PHE A 280 15.59 -21.68 4.84
CA PHE A 280 17.00 -22.01 4.56
C PHE A 280 17.57 -21.21 3.38
N GLN A 281 16.79 -21.07 2.30
CA GLN A 281 17.19 -20.30 1.12
C GLN A 281 17.32 -18.80 1.44
N GLN A 282 16.45 -18.25 2.30
CA GLN A 282 16.56 -16.87 2.77
C GLN A 282 17.83 -16.66 3.59
N VAL A 283 18.12 -17.55 4.56
CA VAL A 283 19.33 -17.51 5.38
C VAL A 283 20.57 -17.57 4.49
N ALA A 284 20.69 -18.59 3.63
CA ALA A 284 21.84 -18.76 2.75
C ALA A 284 22.06 -17.52 1.86
N ARG A 285 20.99 -17.00 1.22
CA ARG A 285 21.04 -15.79 0.39
C ARG A 285 21.55 -14.59 1.18
N ASN A 286 21.02 -14.37 2.38
CA ASN A 286 21.32 -13.18 3.18
C ASN A 286 22.72 -13.27 3.81
N CYS A 287 23.19 -14.45 4.20
CA CYS A 287 24.59 -14.68 4.57
C CYS A 287 25.55 -14.36 3.40
N ILE A 288 25.25 -14.83 2.20
CA ILE A 288 26.05 -14.54 1.00
C ILE A 288 26.10 -13.03 0.73
N LYS A 289 24.97 -12.31 0.84
CA LYS A 289 24.94 -10.85 0.69
C LYS A 289 25.88 -10.15 1.67
N VAL A 290 25.89 -10.56 2.94
CA VAL A 290 26.79 -10.00 3.97
C VAL A 290 28.26 -10.25 3.62
N ILE A 291 28.61 -11.48 3.24
CA ILE A 291 29.98 -11.84 2.82
C ILE A 291 30.43 -10.97 1.64
N LEU A 292 29.54 -10.73 0.68
CA LEU A 292 29.78 -9.90 -0.50
C LEU A 292 29.65 -8.40 -0.25
N ARG A 293 29.45 -7.94 1.00
CA ARG A 293 29.19 -6.53 1.38
C ARG A 293 28.08 -5.86 0.59
N ARG A 294 27.07 -6.61 0.16
CA ARG A 294 25.87 -6.08 -0.51
C ARG A 294 24.83 -5.67 0.53
N GLN A 295 24.08 -4.60 0.27
CA GLN A 295 22.95 -4.22 1.11
C GLN A 295 21.91 -5.36 1.19
N LEU A 296 21.42 -5.60 2.41
CA LEU A 296 20.50 -6.69 2.74
C LEU A 296 19.08 -6.40 2.27
#